data_AF-A0A9D9IJI1-F1
#
_entry.id   AF-A0A9D9IJI1-F1
#
_cell.length_a   1.000
_cell.length_b   1.000
_cell.length_c   1.000
_cell.angle_alpha   90.00
_cell.angle_beta   90.00
_cell.angle_gamma   90.00
#
_symmetry.space_group_name_H-M   'P 1'
#
loop_
_entity.id
_entity.type
_entity.pdbx_description
1 polymer ?
#
loop_
_entity_poly.entity_id
_entity_poly.type
_entity_poly.pdbx_seq_one_letter_code
_entity_poly.pdbx_strand_id
1 'polypeptide(L)'
;MKATWEAVVNIRDAAASARTETISENAQWFEDNSPIDPRFKKKTVKGISAKVIDATTLGGDCYPSTPIGINLPNADWIRKEHGSKSVTIANITHAYNLSAEEAPKSTTSEFAWDEQEIAMIKKYSAYTDELHTDLHECLGHGSGQLLAGVSSNALGEYSSALEEARADLFALYYMGDPKMVELKLLPDAEAYKAQYLTYIRNGMQVQFARVEQGRPNTEAHMQNRKLISEWCYEKGLADNVIEKKERDGKTYFVVNDYEKLRGLFGELLAEIQRIKSEGDYAAGKALIEKYAIHIDPVLHKEVRERYASLGIRPYGGFVNPEIIPVIENGEVTDYRIEYPDDFLGQMLEYGEKYGVL
;
A
#
# COMPACT_ATOMS: atom_id res chain seq x y z
N MET A 1 22.65 6.53 13.65
CA MET A 1 21.36 5.84 13.50
C MET A 1 21.53 4.38 13.90
N LYS A 2 20.45 3.74 14.36
CA LYS A 2 20.38 2.31 14.67
C LYS A 2 19.29 1.69 13.79
N ALA A 3 19.42 0.42 13.46
CA ALA A 3 18.39 -0.36 12.77
C ALA A 3 17.95 -1.52 13.66
N THR A 4 16.70 -1.96 13.52
CA THR A 4 16.19 -3.18 14.14
C THR A 4 16.72 -4.42 13.40
N TRP A 5 16.72 -5.58 14.07
CA TRP A 5 17.01 -6.86 13.41
C TRP A 5 15.70 -7.41 12.84
N GLU A 6 15.72 -7.78 11.56
CA GLU A 6 14.58 -8.33 10.85
C GLU A 6 15.04 -9.49 9.95
N ALA A 7 14.12 -10.41 9.66
CA ALA A 7 14.38 -11.53 8.76
C ALA A 7 13.12 -11.95 8.01
N VAL A 8 13.27 -12.21 6.70
CA VAL A 8 12.26 -12.83 5.86
C VAL A 8 12.94 -13.88 4.97
N VAL A 9 12.58 -15.15 5.14
CA VAL A 9 12.95 -16.23 4.21
C VAL A 9 11.83 -16.36 3.20
N ASN A 10 12.18 -16.45 1.92
CA ASN A 10 11.20 -16.41 0.84
C ASN A 10 11.60 -17.27 -0.36
N ILE A 11 10.57 -17.65 -1.11
CA ILE A 11 10.68 -18.25 -2.44
C ILE A 11 10.07 -17.31 -3.47
N ARG A 12 10.52 -17.40 -4.72
CA ARG A 12 9.96 -16.59 -5.81
C ARG A 12 8.63 -17.19 -6.26
N ASP A 13 7.58 -16.38 -6.30
CA ASP A 13 6.35 -16.72 -7.03
C ASP A 13 6.58 -16.39 -8.51
N ALA A 14 6.73 -17.43 -9.34
CA ALA A 14 6.98 -17.26 -10.76
C ALA A 14 5.79 -16.64 -11.51
N ALA A 15 4.56 -16.99 -11.13
CA ALA A 15 3.35 -16.52 -11.81
C ALA A 15 3.10 -15.04 -11.50
N ALA A 16 3.14 -14.66 -10.22
CA ALA A 16 2.96 -13.27 -9.82
C ALA A 16 4.18 -12.41 -10.21
N SER A 17 5.39 -12.97 -10.28
CA SER A 17 6.56 -12.25 -10.80
C SER A 17 6.42 -11.85 -12.28
N ALA A 18 5.66 -12.58 -13.10
CA ALA A 18 5.44 -12.20 -14.50
C ALA A 18 4.72 -10.84 -14.63
N ARG A 19 3.84 -10.52 -13.68
CA ARG A 19 3.14 -9.23 -13.58
C ARG A 19 4.12 -8.09 -13.31
N THR A 20 5.00 -8.27 -12.32
CA THR A 20 6.00 -7.25 -11.96
C THR A 20 7.12 -7.10 -12.98
N GLU A 21 7.47 -8.17 -13.71
CA GLU A 21 8.35 -8.11 -14.88
C GLU A 21 7.73 -7.25 -15.98
N THR A 22 6.46 -7.48 -16.33
CA THR A 22 5.74 -6.68 -17.33
C THR A 22 5.72 -5.19 -16.95
N ILE A 23 5.47 -4.86 -15.68
CA ILE A 23 5.53 -3.48 -15.17
C ILE A 23 6.93 -2.90 -15.33
N SER A 24 7.96 -3.65 -14.95
CA SER A 24 9.36 -3.19 -14.98
C SER A 24 9.89 -3.00 -16.41
N GLU A 25 9.51 -3.87 -17.35
CA GLU A 25 9.87 -3.75 -18.77
C GLU A 25 9.25 -2.49 -19.41
N ASN A 26 8.10 -2.04 -18.89
CA ASN A 26 7.41 -0.85 -19.36
C ASN A 26 7.75 0.41 -18.53
N ALA A 27 8.71 0.36 -17.61
CA ALA A 27 9.05 1.45 -16.70
C ALA A 27 9.28 2.81 -17.40
N GLN A 28 9.95 2.79 -18.56
CA GLN A 28 10.18 4.01 -19.35
C GLN A 28 8.88 4.58 -19.92
N TRP A 29 7.96 3.72 -20.38
CA TRP A 29 6.65 4.16 -20.86
C TRP A 29 5.88 4.88 -19.76
N PHE A 30 5.88 4.33 -18.54
CA PHE A 30 5.26 5.00 -17.41
C PHE A 30 5.91 6.37 -17.20
N GLU A 31 7.23 6.45 -17.00
CA GLU A 31 7.93 7.72 -16.77
C GLU A 31 7.64 8.78 -17.86
N ASP A 32 7.69 8.40 -19.14
CA ASP A 32 7.44 9.31 -20.27
C ASP A 32 6.01 9.84 -20.28
N ASN A 33 5.03 8.99 -19.93
CA ASN A 33 3.60 9.32 -19.91
C ASN A 33 3.11 9.82 -18.55
N SER A 34 4.00 10.10 -17.61
CA SER A 34 3.64 10.64 -16.30
C SER A 34 3.05 12.06 -16.41
N PRO A 35 2.06 12.43 -15.56
CA PRO A 35 1.47 13.77 -15.57
C PRO A 35 2.39 14.84 -14.95
N ILE A 36 3.54 14.43 -14.40
CA ILE A 36 4.51 15.34 -13.78
C ILE A 36 5.19 16.24 -14.82
N ASP A 37 5.72 17.37 -14.37
CA ASP A 37 6.51 18.29 -15.21
C ASP A 37 7.71 17.56 -15.86
N PRO A 38 7.95 17.72 -17.18
CA PRO A 38 9.07 17.08 -17.88
C PRO A 38 10.45 17.30 -17.26
N ARG A 39 10.66 18.42 -16.54
CA ARG A 39 11.92 18.70 -15.81
C ARG A 39 12.22 17.66 -14.75
N PHE A 40 11.18 17.04 -14.17
CA PHE A 40 11.30 16.05 -13.12
C PHE A 40 11.27 14.61 -13.65
N LYS A 41 11.07 14.39 -14.95
CA LYS A 41 11.10 13.04 -15.56
C LYS A 41 12.53 12.57 -15.78
N LYS A 42 12.80 11.29 -15.53
CA LYS A 42 14.06 10.64 -15.90
C LYS A 42 14.11 10.38 -17.41
N LYS A 43 15.20 10.80 -18.05
CA LYS A 43 15.47 10.49 -19.48
C LYS A 43 15.65 9.00 -19.75
N THR A 44 16.15 8.27 -18.75
CA THR A 44 16.35 6.83 -18.84
C THR A 44 16.12 6.24 -17.47
N VAL A 45 15.07 5.44 -17.34
CA VAL A 45 14.79 4.65 -16.15
C VAL A 45 15.72 3.44 -16.15
N LYS A 46 16.49 3.27 -15.08
CA LYS A 46 17.24 2.03 -14.88
C LYS A 46 16.30 1.02 -14.22
N GLY A 47 16.23 -0.17 -14.80
CA GLY A 47 15.31 -1.22 -14.38
C GLY A 47 15.44 -1.53 -12.90
N ILE A 48 14.31 -1.51 -12.20
CA ILE A 48 14.18 -2.04 -10.85
C ILE A 48 13.91 -3.54 -11.01
N SER A 49 14.70 -4.38 -10.33
CA SER A 49 14.41 -5.81 -10.30
C SER A 49 13.24 -6.01 -9.33
N ALA A 50 12.03 -5.95 -9.86
CA ALA A 50 10.84 -6.33 -9.14
C ALA A 50 10.65 -7.85 -9.16
N LYS A 51 10.22 -8.43 -8.04
CA LYS A 51 9.79 -9.83 -8.00
C LYS A 51 8.69 -9.99 -6.97
N VAL A 52 7.79 -10.93 -7.23
CA VAL A 52 6.81 -11.35 -6.22
C VAL A 52 7.36 -12.57 -5.51
N ILE A 53 7.20 -12.61 -4.20
CA ILE A 53 7.72 -13.65 -3.33
C ILE A 53 6.63 -14.19 -2.40
N ASP A 54 6.80 -15.44 -2.01
CA ASP A 54 6.06 -16.03 -0.89
C ASP A 54 6.98 -16.13 0.31
N ALA A 55 6.58 -15.53 1.43
CA ALA A 55 7.30 -15.66 2.69
C ALA A 55 7.12 -17.06 3.25
N THR A 56 8.22 -17.76 3.51
CA THR A 56 8.20 -19.07 4.15
C THR A 56 8.38 -18.94 5.66
N THR A 57 9.11 -17.92 6.11
CA THR A 57 9.40 -17.69 7.53
C THR A 57 9.68 -16.21 7.77
N LEU A 58 9.10 -15.67 8.84
CA LEU A 58 9.26 -14.31 9.32
C LEU A 58 10.00 -14.30 10.65
N GLY A 59 10.87 -13.32 10.87
CA GLY A 59 11.60 -13.15 12.12
C GLY A 59 11.94 -11.70 12.42
N GLY A 60 12.21 -11.42 13.70
CA GLY A 60 12.61 -10.09 14.15
C GLY A 60 11.48 -9.08 13.96
N ASP A 61 11.82 -7.88 13.48
CA ASP A 61 10.86 -6.79 13.25
C ASP A 61 9.82 -7.08 12.15
N CYS A 62 9.95 -8.22 11.45
CA CYS A 62 8.97 -8.72 10.49
C CYS A 62 7.98 -9.75 11.07
N TYR A 63 8.03 -10.06 12.38
CA TYR A 63 7.16 -11.05 13.04
C TYR A 63 6.66 -10.58 14.42
N PRO A 64 5.37 -10.80 14.76
CA PRO A 64 4.31 -11.39 13.93
C PRO A 64 3.65 -10.38 12.97
N SER A 65 3.90 -9.08 13.18
CA SER A 65 3.46 -8.02 12.27
C SER A 65 4.49 -7.87 11.15
N THR A 66 4.06 -7.99 9.90
CA THR A 66 4.97 -8.11 8.75
C THR A 66 4.62 -7.11 7.66
N PRO A 67 5.59 -6.58 6.90
CA PRO A 67 5.30 -5.78 5.72
C PRO A 67 4.72 -6.65 4.59
N ILE A 68 4.00 -6.02 3.67
CA ILE A 68 3.52 -6.65 2.42
C ILE A 68 4.46 -6.39 1.23
N GLY A 69 5.41 -5.46 1.40
CA GLY A 69 6.40 -5.08 0.39
C GLY A 69 7.72 -4.68 1.06
N ILE A 70 8.85 -4.94 0.38
CA ILE A 70 10.20 -4.61 0.88
C ILE A 70 11.03 -4.06 -0.27
N ASN A 71 11.62 -2.87 -0.08
CA ASN A 71 12.48 -2.22 -1.06
C ASN A 71 13.88 -1.94 -0.51
N LEU A 72 14.87 -2.74 -0.92
CA LEU A 72 16.22 -2.73 -0.35
C LEU A 72 17.31 -2.70 -1.44
N PRO A 73 18.54 -2.24 -1.12
CA PRO A 73 18.99 -1.74 0.18
C PRO A 73 18.57 -0.28 0.46
N ASN A 74 18.71 0.16 1.71
CA ASN A 74 18.47 1.54 2.14
C ASN A 74 19.58 2.54 1.75
N ALA A 75 20.74 2.06 1.27
CA ALA A 75 21.86 2.92 0.94
C ALA A 75 21.69 3.58 -0.44
N ASP A 76 21.46 4.89 -0.46
CA ASP A 76 21.18 5.68 -1.68
C ASP A 76 22.22 5.50 -2.79
N TRP A 77 23.51 5.47 -2.44
CA TRP A 77 24.58 5.33 -3.43
C TRP A 77 24.53 3.96 -4.12
N ILE A 78 24.21 2.89 -3.39
CA ILE A 78 24.05 1.54 -3.95
C ILE A 78 22.85 1.53 -4.90
N ARG A 79 21.72 2.09 -4.46
CA ARG A 79 20.51 2.19 -5.30
C ARG A 79 20.80 2.93 -6.61
N LYS A 80 21.59 4.00 -6.55
CA LYS A 80 21.97 4.82 -7.71
C LYS A 80 22.93 4.11 -8.67
N GLU A 81 23.93 3.42 -8.14
CA GLU A 81 25.03 2.85 -8.93
C GLU A 81 24.75 1.41 -9.38
N HIS A 82 24.10 0.61 -8.53
CA HIS A 82 23.89 -0.82 -8.71
C HIS A 82 22.41 -1.23 -8.78
N GLY A 83 21.48 -0.33 -8.44
CA GLY A 83 20.04 -0.60 -8.43
C GLY A 83 19.55 -1.10 -7.06
N SER A 84 18.27 -1.47 -7.01
CA SER A 84 17.58 -1.99 -5.84
C SER A 84 16.76 -3.23 -6.19
N LYS A 85 16.32 -3.95 -5.16
CA LYS A 85 15.32 -5.00 -5.26
C LYS A 85 14.06 -4.53 -4.56
N SER A 86 12.95 -4.59 -5.29
CA SER A 86 11.62 -4.35 -4.75
C SER A 86 10.87 -5.67 -4.77
N VAL A 87 10.27 -6.05 -3.65
CA VAL A 87 9.55 -7.33 -3.53
C VAL A 87 8.18 -7.13 -2.92
N THR A 88 7.17 -7.79 -3.50
CA THR A 88 5.82 -7.90 -2.93
C THR A 88 5.68 -9.30 -2.31
N ILE A 89 5.14 -9.40 -1.09
CA ILE A 89 4.94 -10.66 -0.38
C ILE A 89 3.52 -11.17 -0.59
N ALA A 90 3.30 -11.95 -1.65
CA ALA A 90 1.97 -12.31 -2.13
C ALA A 90 1.16 -13.14 -1.12
N ASN A 91 1.73 -14.19 -0.56
CA ASN A 91 1.01 -15.04 0.38
C ASN A 91 0.54 -14.33 1.66
N ILE A 92 1.25 -13.29 2.12
CA ILE A 92 0.80 -12.45 3.25
C ILE A 92 -0.42 -11.61 2.84
N THR A 93 -0.36 -10.93 1.69
CA THR A 93 -1.49 -10.16 1.15
C THR A 93 -2.70 -11.07 0.90
N HIS A 94 -2.47 -12.25 0.34
CA HIS A 94 -3.50 -13.25 0.10
C HIS A 94 -4.15 -13.74 1.40
N ALA A 95 -3.36 -14.02 2.43
CA ALA A 95 -3.87 -14.43 3.74
C ALA A 95 -4.68 -13.32 4.42
N TYR A 96 -4.27 -12.05 4.31
CA TYR A 96 -5.10 -10.93 4.77
C TYR A 96 -6.46 -10.88 4.06
N ASN A 97 -6.46 -11.04 2.73
CA ASN A 97 -7.68 -11.02 1.92
C ASN A 97 -8.63 -12.17 2.30
N LEU A 98 -8.13 -13.41 2.37
CA LEU A 98 -8.94 -14.57 2.77
C LEU A 98 -9.50 -14.44 4.19
N SER A 99 -8.67 -13.98 5.15
CA SER A 99 -9.13 -13.76 6.52
C SER A 99 -10.24 -12.71 6.59
N ALA A 100 -10.18 -11.67 5.76
CA ALA A 100 -11.22 -10.65 5.67
C ALA A 100 -12.50 -11.18 5.00
N GLU A 101 -12.39 -12.10 4.03
CA GLU A 101 -13.53 -12.73 3.35
C GLU A 101 -14.28 -13.73 4.24
N GLU A 102 -13.57 -14.48 5.09
CA GLU A 102 -14.17 -15.42 6.04
C GLU A 102 -14.88 -14.73 7.22
N ALA A 103 -14.60 -13.44 7.44
CA ALA A 103 -15.24 -12.70 8.51
C ALA A 103 -16.76 -12.55 8.26
N PRO A 104 -17.63 -12.96 9.21
CA PRO A 104 -19.08 -12.89 9.03
C PRO A 104 -19.59 -11.45 8.89
N LYS A 105 -18.79 -10.48 9.35
CA LYS A 105 -18.98 -9.04 9.13
C LYS A 105 -17.68 -8.49 8.56
N SER A 106 -17.78 -7.68 7.51
CA SER A 106 -16.62 -7.05 6.87
C SER A 106 -16.70 -5.54 6.93
N THR A 107 -15.55 -4.88 6.85
CA THR A 107 -15.47 -3.43 6.67
C THR A 107 -16.14 -3.02 5.35
N THR A 108 -15.98 -3.80 4.28
CA THR A 108 -16.64 -3.55 3.00
C THR A 108 -18.16 -3.50 3.14
N SER A 109 -18.79 -4.48 3.78
CA SER A 109 -20.26 -4.49 3.96
C SER A 109 -20.78 -3.37 4.85
N GLU A 110 -19.97 -2.89 5.81
CA GLU A 110 -20.40 -1.84 6.75
C GLU A 110 -20.17 -0.42 6.20
N PHE A 111 -19.16 -0.23 5.36
CA PHE A 111 -18.70 1.09 4.92
C PHE A 111 -18.86 1.34 3.41
N ALA A 112 -19.27 0.36 2.61
CA ALA A 112 -19.71 0.59 1.24
C ALA A 112 -21.12 1.20 1.20
N TRP A 113 -21.37 2.05 0.20
CA TRP A 113 -22.65 2.71 0.04
C TRP A 113 -23.75 1.75 -0.42
N ASP A 114 -23.49 0.87 -1.39
CA ASP A 114 -24.50 -0.04 -1.91
C ASP A 114 -23.94 -1.41 -2.35
N GLU A 115 -24.85 -2.30 -2.74
CA GLU A 115 -24.51 -3.65 -3.20
C GLU A 115 -23.68 -3.66 -4.49
N GLN A 116 -23.76 -2.61 -5.32
CA GLN A 116 -22.97 -2.54 -6.55
C GLN A 116 -21.51 -2.28 -6.23
N GLU A 117 -21.24 -1.36 -5.29
CA GLU A 117 -19.90 -1.11 -4.76
C GLU A 117 -19.33 -2.35 -4.06
N ILE A 118 -20.13 -3.06 -3.25
CA ILE A 118 -19.71 -4.31 -2.60
C ILE A 118 -19.35 -5.37 -3.66
N ALA A 119 -20.18 -5.56 -4.68
CA ALA A 119 -19.94 -6.53 -5.75
C ALA A 119 -18.68 -6.20 -6.56
N MET A 120 -18.46 -4.92 -6.86
CA MET A 120 -17.25 -4.44 -7.56
C MET A 120 -15.98 -4.78 -6.75
N ILE A 121 -16.00 -4.52 -5.44
CA ILE A 121 -14.88 -4.77 -4.55
C ILE A 121 -14.61 -6.26 -4.45
N LYS A 122 -15.63 -7.07 -4.16
CA LYS A 122 -15.48 -8.54 -4.10
C LYS A 122 -14.92 -9.13 -5.38
N LYS A 123 -15.24 -8.53 -6.54
CA LYS A 123 -14.79 -9.02 -7.84
C LYS A 123 -13.32 -8.69 -8.13
N TYR A 124 -12.85 -7.51 -7.74
CA TYR A 124 -11.56 -7.01 -8.24
C TYR A 124 -10.55 -6.62 -7.15
N SER A 125 -10.96 -6.31 -5.92
CA SER A 125 -10.10 -5.61 -4.96
C SER A 125 -8.85 -6.38 -4.58
N ALA A 126 -8.94 -7.70 -4.39
CA ALA A 126 -7.78 -8.52 -4.04
C ALA A 126 -6.66 -8.38 -5.08
N TYR A 127 -7.02 -8.47 -6.36
CA TYR A 127 -6.08 -8.37 -7.45
C TYR A 127 -5.60 -6.93 -7.70
N THR A 128 -6.49 -5.94 -7.60
CA THR A 128 -6.11 -4.54 -7.81
C THR A 128 -5.27 -3.98 -6.68
N ASP A 129 -5.42 -4.50 -5.46
CA ASP A 129 -4.59 -4.12 -4.32
C ASP A 129 -3.15 -4.62 -4.46
N GLU A 130 -2.97 -5.86 -4.93
CA GLU A 130 -1.66 -6.39 -5.32
C GLU A 130 -1.04 -5.56 -6.45
N LEU A 131 -1.81 -5.25 -7.50
CA LEU A 131 -1.30 -4.48 -8.63
C LEU A 131 -0.95 -3.03 -8.25
N HIS A 132 -1.74 -2.40 -7.38
CA HIS A 132 -1.43 -1.09 -6.84
C HIS A 132 -0.11 -1.13 -6.06
N THR A 133 0.07 -2.13 -5.20
CA THR A 133 1.32 -2.35 -4.45
C THR A 133 2.49 -2.57 -5.38
N ASP A 134 2.33 -3.39 -6.43
CA ASP A 134 3.36 -3.61 -7.43
C ASP A 134 3.75 -2.30 -8.14
N LEU A 135 2.78 -1.47 -8.56
CA LEU A 135 3.08 -0.18 -9.17
C LEU A 135 3.80 0.77 -8.20
N HIS A 136 3.34 0.85 -6.95
CA HIS A 136 3.92 1.67 -5.89
C HIS A 136 5.40 1.30 -5.66
N GLU A 137 5.65 0.02 -5.45
CA GLU A 137 6.95 -0.50 -5.03
C GLU A 137 7.95 -0.61 -6.19
N CYS A 138 7.47 -1.02 -7.37
CA CYS A 138 8.34 -1.28 -8.51
C CYS A 138 8.69 0.01 -9.23
N LEU A 139 7.76 0.95 -9.34
CA LEU A 139 7.93 2.16 -10.16
C LEU A 139 7.64 3.46 -9.40
N GLY A 140 6.69 3.46 -8.46
CA GLY A 140 6.29 4.64 -7.69
C GLY A 140 7.50 5.32 -7.05
N HIS A 141 8.17 4.64 -6.11
CA HIS A 141 9.41 5.15 -5.49
C HIS A 141 10.56 5.40 -6.48
N GLY A 142 10.60 4.63 -7.57
CA GLY A 142 11.64 4.69 -8.58
C GLY A 142 11.48 5.81 -9.61
N SER A 143 10.31 6.40 -9.73
CA SER A 143 9.97 7.41 -10.75
C SER A 143 10.41 8.81 -10.36
N GLY A 144 10.61 9.66 -11.36
CA GLY A 144 10.95 11.07 -11.18
C GLY A 144 12.36 11.34 -10.62
N GLN A 145 12.82 12.58 -10.70
CA GLN A 145 14.14 13.01 -10.24
C GLN A 145 14.12 14.39 -9.58
N LEU A 146 15.04 14.58 -8.64
CA LEU A 146 15.29 15.87 -8.01
C LEU A 146 16.00 16.82 -8.98
N LEU A 147 15.80 18.12 -8.83
CA LEU A 147 16.64 19.12 -9.48
C LEU A 147 18.07 19.08 -8.93
N ALA A 148 19.03 19.48 -9.77
CA ALA A 148 20.43 19.53 -9.37
C ALA A 148 20.63 20.45 -8.16
N GLY A 149 21.29 19.94 -7.11
CA GLY A 149 21.57 20.69 -5.88
C GLY A 149 20.49 20.60 -4.80
N VAL A 150 19.34 19.99 -5.09
CA VAL A 150 18.29 19.74 -4.09
C VAL A 150 18.67 18.53 -3.23
N SER A 151 18.60 18.70 -1.92
CA SER A 151 18.84 17.62 -0.95
C SER A 151 17.68 16.63 -0.95
N SER A 152 17.98 15.33 -0.89
CA SER A 152 16.95 14.29 -0.69
C SER A 152 16.19 14.45 0.63
N ASN A 153 16.76 15.16 1.61
CA ASN A 153 16.17 15.41 2.92
C ASN A 153 15.56 16.83 3.04
N ALA A 154 15.35 17.54 1.93
CA ALA A 154 14.85 18.93 1.95
C ALA A 154 13.47 19.09 2.62
N LEU A 155 12.66 18.02 2.66
CA LEU A 155 11.31 18.05 3.24
C LEU A 155 11.28 17.71 4.74
N GLY A 156 12.43 17.42 5.37
CA GLY A 156 12.53 17.18 6.80
C GLY A 156 11.59 16.09 7.30
N GLU A 157 10.85 16.39 8.35
CA GLU A 157 9.87 15.52 9.01
C GLU A 157 8.69 15.11 8.11
N TYR A 158 8.44 15.84 7.02
CA TYR A 158 7.34 15.55 6.09
C TYR A 158 7.75 14.59 4.96
N SER A 159 9.05 14.26 4.86
CA SER A 159 9.61 13.50 3.74
C SER A 159 8.94 12.15 3.56
N SER A 160 8.73 11.39 4.64
CA SER A 160 8.15 10.03 4.57
C SER A 160 6.72 10.06 4.04
N ALA A 161 5.82 10.83 4.68
CA ALA A 161 4.42 10.87 4.26
C ALA A 161 4.25 11.41 2.82
N LEU A 162 5.06 12.38 2.41
CA LEU A 162 5.01 12.92 1.04
C LEU A 162 5.61 11.96 -0.01
N GLU A 163 6.65 11.21 0.34
CA GLU A 163 7.21 10.19 -0.56
C GLU A 163 6.23 9.03 -0.77
N GLU A 164 5.58 8.58 0.29
CA GLU A 164 4.53 7.57 0.22
C GLU A 164 3.33 8.06 -0.60
N ALA A 165 2.90 9.31 -0.38
CA ALA A 165 1.80 9.89 -1.16
C ALA A 165 2.15 9.92 -2.66
N ARG A 166 3.40 10.25 -3.00
CA ARG A 166 3.87 10.30 -4.38
C ARG A 166 3.82 8.91 -5.04
N ALA A 167 4.26 7.87 -4.35
CA ALA A 167 4.26 6.50 -4.86
C ALA A 167 2.83 5.94 -4.98
N ASP A 168 1.96 6.18 -4.00
CA ASP A 168 0.53 5.83 -4.07
C ASP A 168 -0.17 6.55 -5.24
N LEU A 169 0.06 7.85 -5.41
CA LEU A 169 -0.53 8.61 -6.52
C LEU A 169 -0.06 8.13 -7.89
N PHE A 170 1.20 7.72 -8.01
CA PHE A 170 1.71 7.10 -9.22
C PHE A 170 0.91 5.83 -9.54
N ALA A 171 0.75 4.94 -8.55
CA ALA A 171 0.00 3.70 -8.72
C ALA A 171 -1.48 3.96 -9.05
N LEU A 172 -2.15 4.83 -8.29
CA LEU A 172 -3.53 5.23 -8.49
C LEU A 172 -3.75 5.81 -9.90
N TYR A 173 -2.92 6.76 -10.33
CA TYR A 173 -3.05 7.40 -11.64
C TYR A 173 -2.97 6.40 -12.80
N TYR A 174 -2.01 5.47 -12.77
CA TYR A 174 -1.83 4.51 -13.86
C TYR A 174 -2.82 3.36 -13.84
N MET A 175 -3.35 2.98 -12.69
CA MET A 175 -4.30 1.88 -12.61
C MET A 175 -5.55 2.15 -13.47
N GLY A 176 -6.00 3.41 -13.56
CA GLY A 176 -7.08 3.82 -14.47
C GLY A 176 -6.64 4.05 -15.92
N ASP A 177 -5.40 3.73 -16.30
CA ASP A 177 -4.92 3.89 -17.68
C ASP A 177 -5.31 2.68 -18.57
N PRO A 178 -5.80 2.90 -19.80
CA PRO A 178 -6.07 1.82 -20.75
C PRO A 178 -4.87 0.90 -21.01
N LYS A 179 -3.64 1.39 -20.85
CA LYS A 179 -2.40 0.60 -20.95
C LYS A 179 -2.38 -0.59 -19.99
N MET A 180 -3.03 -0.48 -18.83
CA MET A 180 -3.09 -1.58 -17.86
C MET A 180 -3.85 -2.79 -18.42
N VAL A 181 -4.91 -2.55 -19.20
CA VAL A 181 -5.64 -3.62 -19.90
C VAL A 181 -4.86 -4.10 -21.13
N GLU A 182 -4.23 -3.19 -21.87
CA GLU A 182 -3.36 -3.54 -23.03
C GLU A 182 -2.23 -4.49 -22.63
N LEU A 183 -1.58 -4.23 -21.49
CA LEU A 183 -0.54 -5.06 -20.90
C LEU A 183 -1.07 -6.31 -20.19
N LYS A 184 -2.39 -6.53 -20.19
CA LYS A 184 -3.07 -7.62 -19.45
C LYS A 184 -2.79 -7.60 -17.94
N LEU A 185 -2.44 -6.43 -17.41
CA LEU A 185 -2.27 -6.20 -15.98
C LEU A 185 -3.61 -5.97 -15.30
N LEU A 186 -4.65 -5.52 -16.01
CA LEU A 186 -6.04 -5.53 -15.54
C LEU A 186 -6.89 -6.44 -16.43
N PRO A 187 -7.90 -7.13 -15.86
CA PRO A 187 -8.78 -8.01 -16.63
C PRO A 187 -9.71 -7.23 -17.57
N ASP A 188 -10.08 -6.00 -17.19
CA ASP A 188 -10.95 -5.12 -17.96
C ASP A 188 -10.80 -3.66 -17.47
N ALA A 189 -11.45 -2.72 -18.16
CA ALA A 189 -11.38 -1.29 -17.88
C ALA A 189 -12.21 -0.85 -16.65
N GLU A 190 -12.94 -1.76 -16.01
CA GLU A 190 -13.74 -1.45 -14.82
C GLU A 190 -13.00 -1.80 -13.53
N ALA A 191 -12.05 -2.74 -13.59
CA ALA A 191 -11.36 -3.28 -12.43
C ALA A 191 -10.74 -2.20 -11.52
N TYR A 192 -10.11 -1.16 -12.08
CA TYR A 192 -9.43 -0.10 -11.31
C TYR A 192 -10.37 0.62 -10.32
N LYS A 193 -11.68 0.65 -10.62
CA LYS A 193 -12.68 1.32 -9.79
C LYS A 193 -12.76 0.70 -8.40
N ALA A 194 -12.55 -0.61 -8.27
CA ALA A 194 -12.50 -1.27 -6.98
C ALA A 194 -11.40 -0.71 -6.08
N GLN A 195 -10.20 -0.47 -6.62
CA GLN A 195 -9.11 0.10 -5.85
C GLN A 195 -9.35 1.57 -5.50
N TYR A 196 -9.97 2.36 -6.39
CA TYR A 196 -10.32 3.75 -6.06
C TYR A 196 -11.32 3.79 -4.90
N LEU A 197 -12.33 2.91 -4.92
CA LEU A 197 -13.32 2.80 -3.84
C LEU A 197 -12.68 2.41 -2.51
N THR A 198 -11.82 1.38 -2.50
CA THR A 198 -11.15 0.93 -1.28
C THR A 198 -10.17 1.97 -0.76
N TYR A 199 -9.42 2.65 -1.65
CA TYR A 199 -8.45 3.67 -1.28
C TYR A 199 -9.12 4.89 -0.64
N ILE A 200 -10.13 5.47 -1.29
CA ILE A 200 -10.88 6.63 -0.76
C ILE A 200 -11.57 6.27 0.56
N ARG A 201 -12.23 5.11 0.64
CA ARG A 201 -12.87 4.65 1.88
C ARG A 201 -11.86 4.47 3.00
N ASN A 202 -10.69 3.91 2.70
CA ASN A 202 -9.63 3.74 3.70
C ASN A 202 -9.14 5.10 4.18
N GLY A 203 -8.75 5.99 3.25
CA GLY A 203 -8.21 7.31 3.52
C GLY A 203 -9.14 8.24 4.30
N MET A 204 -10.45 8.17 4.01
CA MET A 204 -11.46 9.04 4.60
C MET A 204 -12.20 8.46 5.81
N GLN A 205 -12.13 7.13 6.05
CA GLN A 205 -12.92 6.49 7.08
C GLN A 205 -12.19 5.33 7.76
N VAL A 206 -12.08 4.18 7.09
CA VAL A 206 -11.83 2.88 7.76
C VAL A 206 -10.52 2.88 8.54
N GLN A 207 -9.49 3.59 8.06
CA GLN A 207 -8.20 3.65 8.75
C GLN A 207 -8.29 4.31 10.14
N PHE A 208 -9.26 5.18 10.38
CA PHE A 208 -9.38 5.91 11.65
C PHE A 208 -9.73 4.99 12.82
N ALA A 209 -10.22 3.77 12.58
CA ALA A 209 -10.38 2.76 13.62
C ALA A 209 -9.07 2.41 14.35
N ARG A 210 -7.91 2.64 13.72
CA ARG A 210 -6.56 2.42 14.27
C ARG A 210 -6.09 3.57 15.18
N VAL A 211 -6.74 4.73 15.13
CA VAL A 211 -6.36 5.93 15.89
C VAL A 211 -7.23 6.04 17.14
N GLU A 212 -6.63 6.33 18.30
CA GLU A 212 -7.41 6.59 19.51
C GLU A 212 -8.24 7.88 19.37
N GLN A 213 -9.46 7.89 19.93
CA GLN A 213 -10.33 9.06 19.87
C GLN A 213 -9.62 10.30 20.42
N GLY A 214 -9.63 11.40 19.66
CA GLY A 214 -8.98 12.65 20.04
C GLY A 214 -7.46 12.71 19.79
N ARG A 215 -6.84 11.63 19.30
CA ARG A 215 -5.44 11.65 18.86
C ARG A 215 -5.30 12.07 17.38
N PRO A 216 -4.19 12.73 17.02
CA PRO A 216 -3.88 13.00 15.63
C PRO A 216 -3.47 11.73 14.88
N ASN A 217 -3.56 11.78 13.56
CA ASN A 217 -2.99 10.78 12.67
C ASN A 217 -1.47 11.03 12.51
N THR A 218 -0.64 10.06 12.91
CA THR A 218 0.82 10.24 13.02
C THR A 218 1.64 9.30 12.17
N GLU A 219 1.06 8.20 11.70
CA GLU A 219 1.76 7.20 10.90
C GLU A 219 1.82 7.67 9.44
N ALA A 220 3.00 7.59 8.80
CA ALA A 220 3.26 8.20 7.50
C ALA A 220 2.37 7.65 6.39
N HIS A 221 2.12 6.34 6.35
CA HIS A 221 1.24 5.75 5.34
C HIS A 221 -0.22 6.16 5.57
N MET A 222 -0.70 6.18 6.81
CA MET A 222 -2.04 6.67 7.14
C MET A 222 -2.21 8.15 6.81
N GLN A 223 -1.18 8.96 7.06
CA GLN A 223 -1.13 10.38 6.71
C GLN A 223 -1.22 10.59 5.19
N ASN A 224 -0.47 9.82 4.41
CA ASN A 224 -0.48 9.90 2.95
C ASN A 224 -1.87 9.58 2.37
N ARG A 225 -2.50 8.48 2.83
CA ARG A 225 -3.79 8.02 2.31
C ARG A 225 -4.90 9.02 2.60
N LYS A 226 -4.85 9.60 3.82
CA LYS A 226 -5.76 10.68 4.23
C LYS A 226 -5.55 11.93 3.38
N LEU A 227 -4.29 12.35 3.20
CA LEU A 227 -3.94 13.52 2.39
C LEU A 227 -4.52 13.41 0.99
N ILE A 228 -4.24 12.31 0.29
CA ILE A 228 -4.68 12.09 -1.09
C ILE A 228 -6.20 12.11 -1.18
N SER A 229 -6.87 11.36 -0.29
CA SER A 229 -8.32 11.23 -0.34
C SER A 229 -9.05 12.53 0.00
N GLU A 230 -8.59 13.27 1.02
CA GLU A 230 -9.21 14.53 1.42
C GLU A 230 -8.91 15.67 0.45
N TRP A 231 -7.72 15.69 -0.15
CA TRP A 231 -7.40 16.64 -1.22
C TRP A 231 -8.29 16.42 -2.43
N CYS A 232 -8.43 15.16 -2.88
CA CYS A 232 -9.30 14.83 -4.02
C CYS A 232 -10.77 15.12 -3.70
N TYR A 233 -11.22 14.86 -2.47
CA TYR A 233 -12.55 15.24 -2.02
C TYR A 233 -12.75 16.77 -2.12
N GLU A 234 -11.86 17.57 -1.52
CA GLU A 234 -11.97 19.04 -1.53
C GLU A 234 -11.95 19.60 -2.97
N LYS A 235 -11.03 19.14 -3.81
CA LYS A 235 -10.88 19.63 -5.18
C LYS A 235 -12.00 19.15 -6.11
N GLY A 236 -12.57 17.99 -5.83
CA GLY A 236 -13.68 17.41 -6.58
C GLY A 236 -15.06 17.94 -6.21
N LEU A 237 -15.20 18.78 -5.17
CA LEU A 237 -16.51 19.24 -4.67
C LEU A 237 -17.38 19.91 -5.73
N ALA A 238 -16.80 20.78 -6.56
CA ALA A 238 -17.55 21.54 -7.56
C ALA A 238 -18.17 20.65 -8.65
N ASP A 239 -17.55 19.50 -8.91
CA ASP A 239 -17.95 18.51 -9.91
C ASP A 239 -18.65 17.29 -9.28
N ASN A 240 -18.84 17.28 -7.95
CA ASN A 240 -19.35 16.16 -7.16
C ASN A 240 -18.60 14.83 -7.40
N VAL A 241 -17.27 14.88 -7.57
CA VAL A 241 -16.43 13.71 -7.89
C VAL A 241 -16.49 12.65 -6.78
N ILE A 242 -16.38 13.10 -5.51
CA ILE A 242 -16.57 12.30 -4.31
C ILE A 242 -17.64 12.99 -3.47
N GLU A 243 -18.72 12.28 -3.15
CA GLU A 243 -19.85 12.78 -2.39
C GLU A 243 -19.85 12.21 -0.98
N LYS A 244 -19.99 13.08 0.03
CA LYS A 244 -20.27 12.66 1.40
C LYS A 244 -21.78 12.47 1.57
N LYS A 245 -22.22 11.23 1.75
CA LYS A 245 -23.64 10.86 1.94
C LYS A 245 -23.90 10.37 3.35
N GLU A 246 -25.15 10.45 3.76
CA GLU A 246 -25.62 9.88 5.02
C GLU A 246 -26.78 8.92 4.77
N ARG A 247 -26.76 7.75 5.40
CA ARG A 247 -27.88 6.80 5.44
C ARG A 247 -27.97 6.21 6.85
N ASP A 248 -29.15 6.29 7.45
CA ASP A 248 -29.43 5.78 8.80
C ASP A 248 -28.45 6.29 9.87
N GLY A 249 -28.07 7.57 9.78
CA GLY A 249 -27.10 8.20 10.69
C GLY A 249 -25.65 7.75 10.49
N LYS A 250 -25.34 7.05 9.39
CA LYS A 250 -23.98 6.64 9.03
C LYS A 250 -23.48 7.43 7.82
N THR A 251 -22.24 7.90 7.91
CA THR A 251 -21.53 8.61 6.84
C THR A 251 -20.94 7.62 5.82
N TYR A 252 -21.01 7.97 4.53
CA TYR A 252 -20.36 7.24 3.43
C TYR A 252 -19.69 8.24 2.49
N PHE A 253 -18.58 7.84 1.86
CA PHE A 253 -17.95 8.61 0.78
C PHE A 253 -18.10 7.84 -0.52
N VAL A 254 -18.83 8.42 -1.48
CA VAL A 254 -19.22 7.78 -2.73
C VAL A 254 -18.47 8.41 -3.88
N VAL A 255 -17.79 7.61 -4.70
CA VAL A 255 -17.14 8.08 -5.93
C VAL A 255 -18.16 8.10 -7.05
N ASN A 256 -18.47 9.28 -7.57
CA ASN A 256 -19.44 9.47 -8.66
C ASN A 256 -18.77 9.55 -10.04
N ASP A 257 -17.52 10.01 -10.12
CA ASP A 257 -16.80 10.17 -11.38
C ASP A 257 -15.34 9.69 -11.25
N TYR A 258 -15.10 8.46 -11.70
CA TYR A 258 -13.80 7.80 -11.59
C TYR A 258 -12.73 8.39 -12.52
N GLU A 259 -13.11 8.90 -13.69
CA GLU A 259 -12.19 9.51 -14.64
C GLU A 259 -11.74 10.89 -14.14
N LYS A 260 -12.66 11.70 -13.60
CA LYS A 260 -12.27 12.94 -12.92
C LYS A 260 -11.42 12.67 -11.69
N LEU A 261 -11.72 11.63 -10.91
CA LEU A 261 -10.89 11.24 -9.77
C LEU A 261 -9.47 10.86 -10.21
N ARG A 262 -9.32 10.13 -11.32
CA ARG A 262 -8.01 9.85 -11.93
C ARG A 262 -7.28 11.15 -12.32
N GLY A 263 -8.00 12.13 -12.89
CA GLY A 263 -7.47 13.45 -13.19
C GLY A 263 -6.91 14.16 -11.95
N LEU A 264 -7.68 14.16 -10.84
CA LEU A 264 -7.26 14.73 -9.56
C LEU A 264 -6.02 14.02 -8.98
N PHE A 265 -5.92 12.70 -9.11
CA PHE A 265 -4.69 11.98 -8.73
C PHE A 265 -3.49 12.45 -9.55
N GLY A 266 -3.67 12.67 -10.86
CA GLY A 266 -2.60 13.19 -11.72
C GLY A 266 -2.16 14.61 -11.35
N GLU A 267 -3.10 15.50 -11.03
CA GLU A 267 -2.81 16.86 -10.57
C GLU A 267 -2.02 16.86 -9.26
N LEU A 268 -2.47 16.07 -8.27
CA LEU A 268 -1.78 15.98 -6.99
C LEU A 268 -0.41 15.31 -7.12
N LEU A 269 -0.27 14.30 -8.00
CA LEU A 269 1.01 13.67 -8.31
C LEU A 269 2.01 14.69 -8.85
N ALA A 270 1.57 15.54 -9.78
CA ALA A 270 2.40 16.60 -10.35
C ALA A 270 2.86 17.59 -9.28
N GLU A 271 1.97 18.01 -8.37
CA GLU A 271 2.33 18.94 -7.29
C GLU A 271 3.26 18.31 -6.26
N ILE A 272 2.98 17.08 -5.80
CA ILE A 272 3.87 16.40 -4.83
C ILE A 272 5.23 16.11 -5.47
N GLN A 273 5.29 15.74 -6.75
CA GLN A 273 6.56 15.59 -7.47
C GLN A 273 7.31 16.93 -7.55
N ARG A 274 6.64 18.06 -7.82
CA ARG A 274 7.25 19.39 -7.80
C ARG A 274 7.83 19.70 -6.42
N ILE A 275 7.05 19.56 -5.36
CA ILE A 275 7.45 19.78 -3.97
C ILE A 275 8.72 19.00 -3.64
N LYS A 276 8.73 17.71 -3.96
CA LYS A 276 9.90 16.84 -3.76
C LYS A 276 11.10 17.32 -4.56
N SER A 277 10.91 17.56 -5.86
CA SER A 277 12.02 17.79 -6.80
C SER A 277 12.66 19.16 -6.64
N GLU A 278 11.92 20.15 -6.14
CA GLU A 278 12.39 21.50 -5.83
C GLU A 278 12.81 21.65 -4.36
N GLY A 279 12.48 20.69 -3.49
CA GLY A 279 12.75 20.76 -2.05
C GLY A 279 11.90 21.80 -1.33
N ASP A 280 10.66 22.00 -1.78
CA ASP A 280 9.74 23.03 -1.27
C ASP A 280 9.12 22.61 0.07
N TYR A 281 9.90 22.76 1.14
CA TYR A 281 9.49 22.42 2.50
C TYR A 281 8.18 23.12 2.91
N ALA A 282 8.00 24.39 2.53
CA ALA A 282 6.84 25.17 2.92
C ALA A 282 5.54 24.62 2.31
N ALA A 283 5.56 24.28 1.02
CA ALA A 283 4.41 23.67 0.36
C ALA A 283 4.14 22.24 0.87
N GLY A 284 5.19 21.43 1.07
CA GLY A 284 5.06 20.09 1.65
C GLY A 284 4.44 20.10 3.04
N LYS A 285 4.92 21.01 3.91
CA LYS A 285 4.34 21.27 5.22
C LYS A 285 2.86 21.64 5.14
N ALA A 286 2.51 22.58 4.26
CA ALA A 286 1.14 23.06 4.12
C ALA A 286 0.16 21.94 3.70
N LEU A 287 0.58 21.03 2.81
CA LEU A 287 -0.24 19.87 2.44
C LEU A 287 -0.47 18.92 3.63
N ILE A 288 0.59 18.58 4.36
CA ILE A 288 0.50 17.65 5.50
C ILE A 288 -0.35 18.24 6.62
N GLU A 289 -0.07 19.49 7.03
CA GLU A 289 -0.81 20.12 8.13
C GLU A 289 -2.30 20.31 7.80
N LYS A 290 -2.61 20.57 6.52
CA LYS A 290 -4.01 20.75 6.09
C LYS A 290 -4.77 19.43 6.02
N TYR A 291 -4.20 18.40 5.41
CA TYR A 291 -4.99 17.21 5.03
C TYR A 291 -4.60 15.92 5.78
N ALA A 292 -3.41 15.80 6.34
CA ALA A 292 -2.92 14.50 6.79
C ALA A 292 -3.09 14.23 8.30
N ILE A 293 -3.11 15.28 9.13
CA ILE A 293 -2.95 15.16 10.60
C ILE A 293 -4.30 15.04 11.34
N HIS A 294 -5.22 15.97 11.10
CA HIS A 294 -6.42 16.12 11.93
C HIS A 294 -7.57 15.27 11.42
N ILE A 295 -8.19 14.49 12.31
CA ILE A 295 -9.39 13.70 12.02
C ILE A 295 -10.60 14.42 12.64
N ASP A 296 -11.68 14.60 11.87
CA ASP A 296 -12.93 15.14 12.38
C ASP A 296 -13.43 14.31 13.59
N PRO A 297 -13.61 14.91 14.78
CA PRO A 297 -13.94 14.15 15.98
C PRO A 297 -15.30 13.42 15.93
N VAL A 298 -16.27 13.95 15.18
CA VAL A 298 -17.61 13.37 15.04
C VAL A 298 -17.55 12.15 14.15
N LEU A 299 -16.94 12.27 12.97
CA LEU A 299 -16.70 11.16 12.06
C LEU A 299 -15.83 10.09 12.71
N HIS A 300 -14.79 10.47 13.45
CA HIS A 300 -13.92 9.53 14.14
C HIS A 300 -14.70 8.68 15.14
N LYS A 301 -15.57 9.30 15.93
CA LYS A 301 -16.43 8.58 16.88
C LYS A 301 -17.35 7.60 16.16
N GLU A 302 -18.02 8.05 15.11
CA GLU A 302 -18.92 7.23 14.29
C GLU A 302 -18.19 6.00 13.71
N VAL A 303 -17.02 6.20 13.08
CA VAL A 303 -16.20 5.13 12.51
C VAL A 303 -15.81 4.10 13.57
N ARG A 304 -15.37 4.55 14.75
CA ARG A 304 -14.95 3.64 15.83
C ARG A 304 -16.12 2.81 16.37
N GLU A 305 -17.29 3.40 16.53
CA GLU A 305 -18.51 2.71 16.97
C GLU A 305 -18.95 1.66 15.93
N ARG A 306 -18.98 2.04 14.65
CA ARG A 306 -19.30 1.12 13.54
C ARG A 306 -18.30 -0.02 13.46
N TYR A 307 -17.00 0.27 13.50
CA TYR A 307 -15.93 -0.72 13.43
C TYR A 307 -15.97 -1.69 14.62
N ALA A 308 -16.18 -1.18 15.85
CA ALA A 308 -16.28 -2.02 17.04
C ALA A 308 -17.44 -3.03 16.95
N SER A 309 -18.55 -2.66 16.31
CA SER A 309 -19.72 -3.55 16.11
C SER A 309 -19.44 -4.75 15.20
N LEU A 310 -18.36 -4.70 14.43
CA LEU A 310 -17.92 -5.79 13.55
C LEU A 310 -17.23 -6.91 14.33
N GLY A 311 -16.71 -6.62 15.53
CA GLY A 311 -15.95 -7.60 16.33
C GLY A 311 -14.56 -7.94 15.76
N ILE A 312 -14.09 -7.18 14.76
CA ILE A 312 -12.78 -7.36 14.13
C ILE A 312 -11.72 -6.48 14.81
N ARG A 313 -10.46 -6.96 14.84
CA ARG A 313 -9.33 -6.18 15.36
C ARG A 313 -8.71 -5.33 14.24
N PRO A 314 -8.17 -4.14 14.54
CA PRO A 314 -7.62 -3.23 13.53
C PRO A 314 -6.18 -3.55 13.09
N TYR A 315 -5.50 -4.43 13.81
CA TYR A 315 -4.16 -4.94 13.53
C TYR A 315 -4.23 -6.47 13.43
N GLY A 316 -3.49 -7.04 12.49
CA GLY A 316 -3.32 -8.48 12.33
C GLY A 316 -1.85 -8.86 12.36
N GLY A 317 -1.57 -10.12 12.68
CA GLY A 317 -0.23 -10.69 12.63
C GLY A 317 -0.30 -12.15 12.21
N PHE A 318 0.83 -12.73 11.84
CA PHE A 318 0.94 -14.07 11.29
C PHE A 318 1.75 -14.98 12.21
N VAL A 319 1.32 -16.24 12.26
CA VAL A 319 2.14 -17.33 12.79
C VAL A 319 2.91 -17.96 11.63
N ASN A 320 4.15 -18.37 11.87
CA ASN A 320 4.93 -19.07 10.85
C ASN A 320 4.48 -20.54 10.74
N PRO A 321 4.63 -21.19 9.58
CA PRO A 321 4.61 -22.65 9.52
C PRO A 321 5.88 -23.26 10.14
N GLU A 322 5.82 -24.54 10.53
CA GLU A 322 6.99 -25.35 10.85
C GLU A 322 7.40 -26.15 9.61
N ILE A 323 8.67 -26.03 9.22
CA ILE A 323 9.26 -26.76 8.08
C ILE A 323 10.15 -27.87 8.65
N ILE A 324 9.67 -29.11 8.57
CA ILE A 324 10.26 -30.28 9.24
C ILE A 324 10.96 -31.17 8.20
N PRO A 325 12.28 -31.41 8.29
CA PRO A 325 12.97 -32.31 7.37
C PRO A 325 12.50 -33.76 7.57
N VAL A 326 12.22 -34.45 6.47
CA VAL A 326 11.99 -35.89 6.42
C VAL A 326 13.32 -36.58 6.17
N ILE A 327 13.72 -37.47 7.10
CA ILE A 327 15.03 -38.13 7.07
C ILE A 327 14.85 -39.62 6.76
N GLU A 328 15.45 -40.07 5.66
CA GLU A 328 15.51 -41.49 5.28
C GLU A 328 16.98 -41.90 5.15
N ASN A 329 17.37 -43.03 5.76
CA ASN A 329 18.75 -43.54 5.76
C ASN A 329 19.82 -42.52 6.22
N GLY A 330 19.44 -41.55 7.07
CA GLY A 330 20.34 -40.51 7.58
C GLY A 330 20.51 -39.30 6.65
N GLU A 331 19.81 -39.26 5.52
CA GLU A 331 19.80 -38.14 4.58
C GLU A 331 18.42 -37.47 4.56
N VAL A 332 18.38 -36.16 4.35
CA VAL A 332 17.12 -35.43 4.16
C VAL A 332 16.60 -35.70 2.75
N THR A 333 15.41 -36.28 2.64
CA THR A 333 14.79 -36.63 1.36
C THR A 333 13.61 -35.75 0.98
N ASP A 334 12.97 -35.11 1.95
CA ASP A 334 11.81 -34.23 1.75
C ASP A 334 11.66 -33.24 2.92
N TYR A 335 10.69 -32.33 2.84
CA TYR A 335 10.27 -31.45 3.92
C TYR A 335 8.76 -31.47 4.07
N ARG A 336 8.28 -31.70 5.29
CA ARG A 336 6.88 -31.55 5.66
C ARG A 336 6.62 -30.16 6.20
N ILE A 337 5.50 -29.55 5.77
CA ILE A 337 5.04 -28.27 6.29
C ILE A 337 3.87 -28.54 7.24
N GLU A 338 4.00 -28.05 8.47
CA GLU A 338 2.93 -28.07 9.48
C GLU A 338 2.56 -26.64 9.87
N TYR A 339 1.29 -26.42 10.19
CA TYR A 339 0.79 -25.11 10.63
C TYR A 339 0.47 -25.20 12.12
N PRO A 340 0.95 -24.26 12.95
CA PRO A 340 0.70 -24.28 14.38
C PRO A 340 -0.79 -24.06 14.69
N ASP A 341 -1.28 -24.71 15.74
CA ASP A 341 -2.67 -24.58 16.17
C ASP A 341 -2.98 -23.21 16.80
N ASP A 342 -1.98 -22.58 17.44
CA ASP A 342 -2.15 -21.28 18.09
C ASP A 342 -0.85 -20.48 18.26
N PHE A 343 -1.01 -19.17 18.46
CA PHE A 343 0.08 -18.21 18.62
C PHE A 343 0.90 -18.42 19.91
N LEU A 344 0.25 -18.76 21.02
CA LEU A 344 0.92 -18.91 22.31
C LEU A 344 1.84 -20.13 22.29
N GLY A 345 1.36 -21.25 21.74
CA GLY A 345 2.15 -22.46 21.53
C GLY A 345 3.43 -22.18 20.74
N GLN A 346 3.31 -21.53 19.58
CA GLN A 346 4.47 -21.16 18.76
C GLN A 346 5.45 -20.25 19.52
N MET A 347 4.96 -19.26 20.25
CA MET A 347 5.83 -18.34 21.01
C MET A 347 6.57 -19.04 22.16
N LEU A 348 5.92 -19.97 22.86
CA LEU A 348 6.55 -20.78 23.90
C LEU A 348 7.65 -21.67 23.30
N GLU A 349 7.34 -22.34 22.19
CA GLU A 349 8.30 -23.18 21.48
C GLU A 349 9.52 -22.37 21.00
N TYR A 350 9.30 -21.17 20.46
CA TYR A 350 10.39 -20.29 20.04
C TYR A 350 11.28 -19.86 21.22
N GLY A 351 10.68 -19.59 22.39
CA GLY A 351 11.41 -19.31 23.61
C GLY A 351 12.31 -20.47 24.04
N GLU A 352 11.84 -21.71 23.91
CA GLU A 352 12.59 -22.91 24.27
C GLU A 352 13.67 -23.29 23.25
N LYS A 353 13.34 -23.30 21.95
CA LYS A 353 14.25 -23.76 20.88
C LYS A 353 15.22 -22.69 20.40
N TYR A 354 14.80 -21.43 20.34
CA TYR A 354 15.54 -20.34 19.70
C TYR A 354 15.93 -19.19 20.65
N GLY A 355 15.55 -19.26 21.94
CA GLY A 355 15.95 -18.32 22.99
C GLY A 355 17.42 -18.47 23.41
N VAL A 356 18.35 -18.12 22.53
CA VAL A 356 19.80 -18.37 22.70
C VAL A 356 20.60 -17.19 23.29
N LEU A 357 19.94 -16.12 23.70
CA LEU A 357 20.57 -14.88 24.21
C LEU A 357 20.44 -14.70 25.71
#